data_AF-A0A2H0XVV1-F1
#
_entry.id   AF-A0A2H0XVV1-F1
#
_cell.length_a   1.000
_cell.length_b   1.000
_cell.length_c   1.000
_cell.angle_alpha   90.00
_cell.angle_beta   90.00
_cell.angle_gamma   90.00
#
_symmetry.space_group_name_H-M   'P 1'
#
loop_
_entity.id
_entity.type
_entity.pdbx_description
1 polymer ?
#
loop_
_entity_poly.entity_id
_entity_poly.type
_entity_poly.pdbx_seq_one_letter_code
_entity_poly.pdbx_strand_id
1 'polypeptide(L)' 'MKKVPIVTINEKWCKSCDICVHFCPKQVLEMGQFSAVVAHPEQCIGCKICENLCPDFAITVEFEEEKKQEELE' A
#
# COMPACT_ATOMS: atom_id res chain seq x y z
N MET A 1 -1.55 12.92 17.35
CA MET A 1 -1.58 13.12 15.88
C MET A 1 -1.65 11.73 15.27
N LYS A 2 -2.65 11.45 14.42
CA LYS A 2 -2.78 10.13 13.79
C LYS A 2 -1.87 10.08 12.57
N LYS A 3 -1.14 8.97 12.43
CA LYS A 3 -0.29 8.69 11.28
C LYS A 3 -1.08 7.80 10.32
N VAL A 4 -1.16 8.20 9.05
CA VAL A 4 -1.89 7.48 8.01
C VAL A 4 -0.88 6.74 7.13
N PRO A 5 -1.02 5.41 6.95
CA PRO A 5 -0.11 4.66 6.11
C PRO A 5 -0.37 4.93 4.62
N ILE A 6 0.70 5.06 3.84
CA ILE A 6 0.69 5.18 2.38
C ILE A 6 1.48 4.03 1.79
N VAL A 7 0.90 3.37 0.79
CA VAL A 7 1.54 2.28 0.07
C VAL A 7 1.85 2.75 -1.35
N THR A 8 3.09 2.60 -1.78
CA THR A 8 3.55 2.96 -3.13
C THR A 8 4.13 1.73 -3.81
N ILE A 9 3.81 1.54 -5.10
CA ILE A 9 4.30 0.41 -5.90
C ILE A 9 5.10 0.93 -7.09
N ASN A 10 6.36 0.52 -7.21
CA ASN A 10 7.18 0.77 -8.37
C ASN A 10 6.89 -0.27 -9.46
N GLU A 11 6.08 0.12 -10.44
CA GLU A 11 5.64 -0.74 -11.55
C GLU A 11 6.81 -1.31 -12.36
N LYS A 12 7.94 -0.59 -12.46
CA LYS A 12 9.12 -1.05 -13.22
C LYS A 12 9.80 -2.25 -12.55
N TRP A 13 9.66 -2.37 -11.24
CA TRP A 13 10.30 -3.41 -10.45
C TRP A 13 9.34 -4.55 -10.13
N CYS A 14 8.04 -4.27 -10.04
CA CYS A 14 7.01 -5.27 -9.84
C CYS A 14 7.06 -6.38 -10.91
N LYS A 15 6.97 -7.64 -10.47
CA LYS A 15 6.96 -8.83 -11.35
C LYS A 15 5.61 -9.52 -11.43
N SER A 16 4.55 -8.91 -10.89
CA SER A 16 3.19 -9.45 -10.92
C SER A 16 3.08 -10.86 -10.35
N CYS A 17 3.84 -11.15 -9.29
CA CYS A 17 3.88 -12.47 -8.64
C CYS A 17 2.74 -12.72 -7.65
N ASP A 18 1.88 -11.72 -7.40
CA ASP A 18 0.68 -11.78 -6.57
C ASP A 18 0.87 -12.06 -5.06
N ILE A 19 2.12 -12.20 -4.60
CA ILE A 19 2.46 -12.45 -3.18
C ILE A 19 1.86 -11.36 -2.28
N CYS A 20 2.04 -10.09 -2.64
CA CYS A 20 1.57 -8.96 -1.82
C CYS A 20 0.04 -8.89 -1.71
N VAL A 21 -0.68 -9.29 -2.76
CA VAL A 21 -2.14 -9.36 -2.80
C VAL A 21 -2.62 -10.47 -1.88
N HIS A 22 -2.05 -11.67 -1.99
CA HIS A 22 -2.45 -12.84 -1.21
C HIS A 22 -2.23 -12.66 0.30
N PHE A 23 -1.13 -12.05 0.70
CA PHE A 23 -0.75 -11.90 2.10
C PHE A 23 -1.21 -10.60 2.75
N CYS A 24 -1.91 -9.72 2.03
CA CYS A 24 -2.47 -8.52 2.64
C CYS A 24 -3.65 -8.89 3.55
N PRO A 25 -3.55 -8.74 4.89
CA PRO A 25 -4.63 -9.12 5.81
C PRO A 25 -5.88 -8.24 5.67
N LYS A 26 -5.75 -7.11 4.99
CA LYS A 26 -6.80 -6.13 4.73
C LYS A 26 -7.20 -6.06 3.25
N GLN A 27 -6.64 -6.91 2.40
CA GLN A 27 -6.94 -6.96 0.96
C GLN A 27 -6.84 -5.58 0.28
N VAL A 28 -5.84 -4.79 0.66
CA VAL A 28 -5.61 -3.43 0.15
C VAL A 28 -5.12 -3.44 -1.30
N LEU A 29 -4.47 -4.52 -1.71
CA LEU A 29 -3.77 -4.65 -2.98
C LEU A 29 -4.55 -5.57 -3.90
N GLU A 30 -4.56 -5.24 -5.19
CA GLU A 30 -5.09 -6.09 -6.26
C GLU A 30 -4.06 -6.23 -7.39
N MET A 31 -4.22 -7.24 -8.23
CA MET A 31 -3.38 -7.40 -9.42
C MET A 31 -3.96 -6.60 -10.59
N GLY A 32 -3.23 -5.59 -11.05
CA GLY A 32 -3.52 -4.89 -12.30
C GLY A 32 -3.02 -5.67 -13.52
N GLN A 33 -3.02 -5.02 -14.68
CA GLN A 33 -2.63 -5.68 -15.94
C GLN A 33 -1.14 -6.06 -15.98
N PHE A 34 -0.27 -5.24 -15.39
CA PHE A 34 1.19 -5.40 -15.47
C PHE A 34 1.91 -5.25 -14.13
N SER A 35 1.20 -4.83 -13.08
CA SER A 35 1.73 -4.65 -11.73
C SER A 35 0.61 -4.75 -10.71
N ALA A 36 0.95 -5.03 -9.45
CA ALA A 36 0.02 -4.82 -8.36
C ALA A 36 -0.37 -3.33 -8.25
N VAL A 37 -1.59 -3.07 -7.79
CA VAL A 37 -2.15 -1.74 -7.56
C VAL A 37 -2.71 -1.63 -6.15
N VAL A 38 -2.76 -0.41 -5.62
CA VAL A 38 -3.34 -0.12 -4.30
C VAL A 38 -4.83 0.21 -4.50
N ALA A 39 -5.69 -0.80 -4.38
CA ALA A 39 -7.13 -0.68 -4.66
C ALA A 39 -7.92 -0.06 -3.49
N HIS A 40 -7.53 -0.36 -2.24
CA HIS A 40 -8.25 0.08 -1.04
C HIS A 40 -7.30 0.72 -0.01
N PRO A 41 -6.67 1.86 -0.34
CA PRO A 41 -5.67 2.50 0.52
C PRO A 41 -6.20 2.84 1.92
N GLU A 42 -7.49 3.18 2.05
CA GLU A 42 -8.16 3.50 3.30
C GLU A 42 -8.24 2.34 4.29
N GLN A 43 -8.11 1.10 3.81
CA GLN A 43 -8.13 -0.10 4.65
C GLN A 43 -6.73 -0.49 5.16
N CYS A 44 -5.69 0.18 4.66
CA CYS A 44 -4.32 -0.10 5.05
C CYS A 44 -4.08 0.21 6.53
N ILE A 45 -3.55 -0.77 7.25
CA ILE A 45 -3.16 -0.64 8.66
C ILE A 45 -1.65 -0.45 8.84
N GLY A 46 -0.90 -0.28 7.75
CA GLY A 46 0.55 -0.04 7.79
C GLY A 46 1.37 -1.22 8.32
N CYS A 47 0.90 -2.46 8.18
CA CYS A 47 1.58 -3.64 8.74
C CYS A 47 2.90 -4.04 8.04
N LYS A 48 3.21 -3.45 6.89
CA LYS A 48 4.44 -3.69 6.09
C LYS A 48 4.65 -5.13 5.59
N ILE A 49 3.65 -6.01 5.68
CA ILE A 49 3.78 -7.40 5.16
C ILE A 49 4.06 -7.41 3.65
N CYS A 50 3.35 -6.60 2.86
CA CYS A 50 3.56 -6.51 1.42
C CYS A 50 4.96 -6.01 1.04
N GLU A 51 5.48 -5.01 1.77
CA GLU A 51 6.84 -4.47 1.61
C GLU A 51 7.89 -5.53 1.93
N ASN A 52 7.76 -6.22 3.06
CA ASN A 52 8.71 -7.24 3.51
C ASN A 52 8.70 -8.52 2.65
N LEU A 53 7.56 -8.89 2.06
CA LEU A 53 7.44 -10.08 1.23
C LEU A 53 7.73 -9.84 -0.25
N CYS A 54 7.86 -8.58 -0.70
CA CYS A 54 8.12 -8.30 -2.10
C CYS A 54 9.57 -8.70 -2.45
N PRO A 55 9.80 -9.74 -3.29
CA PRO A 55 11.14 -10.21 -3.59
C PRO A 55 11.96 -9.21 -4.40
N ASP A 56 11.29 -8.31 -5.12
CA ASP A 56 11.91 -7.27 -5.96
C ASP A 56 11.97 -5.90 -5.27
N PHE A 57 11.57 -5.80 -4.00
CA PHE A 57 11.50 -4.55 -3.24
C PHE A 57 10.71 -3.44 -3.96
N ALA A 58 9.68 -3.84 -4.71
CA ALA A 58 8.87 -2.93 -5.52
C ALA A 58 7.81 -2.16 -4.71
N ILE A 59 7.67 -2.43 -3.41
CA ILE A 59 6.61 -1.87 -2.57
C ILE A 59 7.24 -1.11 -1.41
N THR A 60 6.76 0.10 -1.15
CA THR A 60 7.16 0.91 0.01
C THR A 60 5.92 1.24 0.86
N VAL A 61 6.04 1.16 2.19
CA VAL A 61 5.00 1.59 3.13
C VAL A 61 5.52 2.71 4.04
N GLU A 62 4.97 3.90 3.86
CA GLU A 62 5.33 5.12 4.59
C GLU A 62 4.15 5.62 5.45
N PHE A 63 4.38 6.62 6.30
CA PHE A 63 3.35 7.22 7.14
C PHE A 63 3.37 8.74 7.00
N GLU A 64 2.23 9.31 6.64
CA GLU A 64 2.02 10.77 6.62
C GLU A 64 1.25 11.25 7.84
N GLU A 65 1.36 12.55 8.12
CA GLU A 65 0.58 13.19 9.17
C GLU A 65 -0.80 13.60 8.64
N GLU A 66 -1.85 13.18 9.35
CA GLU A 66 -3.22 13.56 9.01
C GLU A 66 -3.42 15.07 9.26
N LYS A 67 -3.45 15.87 8.18
CA LYS A 67 -3.81 17.29 8.28
C LYS A 67 -5.31 17.38 8.54
N LYS A 68 -5.70 17.78 9.75
CA LYS A 68 -7.08 18.20 10.02
C LYS A 68 -7.39 19.40 9.13
N GLN A 69 -8.25 19.25 8.12
CA GLN A 69 -9.00 20.38 7.60
C GLN A 69 -9.96 20.80 8.72
N GLU A 70 -9.74 21.98 9.30
CA GLU A 70 -10.79 22.67 10.02
C GLU A 70 -11.91 22.95 9.01
N GLU A 71 -13.04 22.27 9.16
CA GLU A 71 -14.30 22.64 8.52
C GLU A 71 -14.66 24.05 8.99
N LEU A 72 -14.47 25.03 8.10
CA LEU A 72 -15.20 26.29 8.16
C LEU A 72 -16.52 26.05 7.43
N GLU A 73 -17.58 25.79 8.21
CA GLU A 73 -18.95 26.26 8.01
C GLU A 73 -19.77 26.08 9.30
#